data_AF-A0A7J2NFQ3-F1
#
_entry.id   AF-A0A7J2NFQ3-F1
#
_cell.length_a   1.000
_cell.length_b   1.000
_cell.length_c   1.000
_cell.angle_alpha   90.00
_cell.angle_beta   90.00
_cell.angle_gamma   90.00
#
_symmetry.space_group_name_H-M   'P 1'
#
loop_
_entity.id
_entity.type
_entity.pdbx_description
1 polymer ?
#
loop_
_entity_poly.entity_id
_entity_poly.type
_entity_poly.pdbx_seq_one_letter_code
_entity_poly.pdbx_strand_id
1 'polypeptide(L)'
;MAYGSVLTAVKMRLRLKKKTRRKMLFGSFGLLLLLFLAFSVTTRNPDVDEPEEDKAKEITIGYCPTMNQYLNSFFYGMQNVKFTEYPSAASAIQQLRAGQVDAVLIGRVSRQSEIREGIKELRLGKGFTLISDSTKTILASELSKARVHTAVPEEIARTVLPENDFLFYESNEKARESGISEAVLISWDDFRDEDHLLIPVYSDGRKIEKFRSPVLYFDESIEDLMHV
;
A
#
# COMPACT_ATOMS: atom_id res chain seq x y z
N MET A 1 85.07 -5.17 18.75
CA MET A 1 84.32 -4.63 17.59
C MET A 1 84.16 -3.13 17.85
N ALA A 2 85.05 -2.22 17.45
CA ALA A 2 85.62 -1.96 16.12
C ALA A 2 84.49 -1.84 15.09
N TYR A 3 84.19 -0.73 14.41
CA TYR A 3 84.89 0.50 14.00
C TYR A 3 83.85 1.64 13.99
N GLY A 4 84.14 2.93 14.23
CA GLY A 4 85.06 3.82 13.50
C GLY A 4 84.21 4.91 12.80
N SER A 5 84.36 6.19 13.17
CA SER A 5 85.07 7.22 12.37
C SER A 5 84.19 7.88 11.28
N VAL A 6 84.21 9.18 10.96
CA VAL A 6 85.05 10.32 11.33
C VAL A 6 84.38 11.59 10.79
N LEU A 7 84.71 12.73 11.42
CA LEU A 7 84.52 14.12 11.00
C LEU A 7 84.71 14.38 9.50
N THR A 8 84.06 15.42 8.94
CA THR A 8 84.80 16.61 8.46
C THR A 8 83.91 17.85 8.33
N ALA A 9 84.36 18.95 8.93
CA ALA A 9 83.91 20.32 8.67
C ALA A 9 84.48 20.83 7.32
N VAL A 10 83.99 21.97 6.81
CA VAL A 10 84.82 23.13 6.37
C VAL A 10 83.95 24.22 5.68
N LYS A 11 83.94 25.39 6.32
CA LYS A 11 84.06 26.79 5.84
C LYS A 11 83.26 27.33 4.63
N MET A 12 82.45 28.34 4.97
CA MET A 12 82.65 29.78 4.68
C MET A 12 82.47 30.29 3.24
N ARG A 13 81.46 31.17 3.03
CA ARG A 13 81.68 32.54 2.52
C ARG A 13 80.43 33.43 2.63
N LEU A 14 80.63 34.58 3.25
CA LEU A 14 79.74 35.75 3.27
C LEU A 14 79.41 36.25 1.85
N ARG A 15 78.17 36.73 1.66
CA ARG A 15 77.91 37.94 0.87
C ARG A 15 76.57 38.59 1.25
N LEU A 16 76.68 39.72 1.95
CA LEU A 16 75.64 40.72 2.13
C LEU A 16 75.12 41.19 0.76
N LYS A 17 73.80 41.21 0.57
CA LYS A 17 73.14 42.11 -0.36
C LYS A 17 72.05 42.90 0.37
N LYS A 18 72.31 44.20 0.51
CA LYS A 18 71.33 45.23 0.87
C LYS A 18 70.09 45.10 -0.03
N LYS A 19 68.89 45.03 0.56
CA LYS A 19 67.63 45.30 -0.16
C LYS A 19 66.77 46.26 0.67
N THR A 20 67.00 47.54 0.37
CA THR A 20 66.09 48.68 0.35
C THR A 20 64.72 48.51 1.03
N ARG A 21 64.49 49.27 2.10
CA ARG A 21 63.16 49.60 2.63
C ARG A 21 62.34 50.28 1.52
N ARG A 22 61.37 49.58 0.93
CA ARG A 22 60.25 50.22 0.23
C ARG A 22 59.08 50.28 1.21
N LYS A 23 58.73 51.51 1.62
CA LYS A 23 57.43 51.81 2.22
C LYS A 23 56.37 51.45 1.17
N MET A 24 55.60 50.37 1.38
CA MET A 24 54.36 50.18 0.64
C MET A 24 53.30 51.04 1.32
N LEU A 25 52.93 52.14 0.67
CA LEU A 25 51.61 52.71 0.88
C LEU A 25 50.60 51.65 0.44
N PHE A 26 49.90 51.05 1.40
CA PHE A 26 48.68 50.32 1.12
C PHE A 26 47.65 51.33 0.63
N GLY A 27 47.51 51.43 -0.69
CA GLY A 27 46.41 52.15 -1.31
C GLY A 27 45.09 51.57 -0.82
N SER A 28 44.16 52.45 -0.52
CA SER A 28 42.80 52.22 0.00
C SER A 28 41.93 51.25 -0.81
N PHE A 29 42.43 50.69 -1.92
CA PHE A 29 41.78 49.66 -2.71
C PHE A 29 41.96 48.22 -2.17
N GLY A 30 43.02 47.95 -1.39
CA GLY A 30 43.28 46.60 -0.85
C GLY A 30 42.37 46.22 0.33
N LEU A 31 41.91 47.20 1.10
CA LEU A 31 41.04 46.98 2.27
C LEU A 31 39.59 46.65 1.84
N LEU A 32 39.14 47.23 0.72
CA LEU A 32 37.80 47.01 0.19
C LEU A 32 37.64 45.61 -0.44
N LEU A 33 38.71 45.08 -1.05
CA LEU A 33 38.73 43.71 -1.57
C LEU A 33 38.74 42.65 -0.45
N LEU A 34 39.42 42.94 0.67
CA LEU A 34 39.42 42.06 1.84
C LEU A 34 38.06 42.04 2.57
N LEU A 35 37.34 43.17 2.60
CA LEU A 35 35.97 43.21 3.12
C LEU A 35 34.98 42.46 2.21
N PHE A 36 35.15 42.56 0.87
CA PHE A 36 34.32 41.79 -0.07
C PHE A 36 34.55 40.28 0.05
N LEU A 37 35.82 39.86 0.23
CA LEU A 37 36.15 38.45 0.47
C LEU A 37 35.67 37.97 1.85
N ALA A 38 35.73 38.81 2.89
CA ALA A 38 35.18 38.46 4.20
C ALA A 38 33.64 38.31 4.15
N PHE A 39 32.93 39.13 3.38
CA PHE A 39 31.48 39.00 3.17
C PHE A 39 31.10 37.81 2.29
N SER A 40 31.93 37.45 1.31
CA SER A 40 31.69 36.30 0.43
C SER A 40 31.95 34.96 1.14
N VAL A 41 32.70 34.97 2.25
CA VAL A 41 32.98 33.77 3.06
C VAL A 41 31.91 33.54 4.13
N THR A 42 31.18 34.57 4.57
CA THR A 42 30.06 34.43 5.53
C THR A 42 28.70 34.11 4.91
N THR A 43 28.57 34.04 3.58
CA THR A 43 27.33 33.56 2.92
C THR A 43 27.47 32.17 2.31
N ARG A 44 28.56 31.44 2.55
CA ARG A 44 28.49 29.98 2.54
C ARG A 44 27.82 29.57 3.84
N ASN A 45 26.50 29.64 3.82
CA ASN A 45 25.69 28.79 4.67
C ASN A 45 26.24 27.38 4.39
N PRO A 46 26.83 26.67 5.36
CA PRO A 46 26.82 25.22 5.22
C PRO A 46 25.34 24.90 5.06
N ASP A 47 24.98 24.20 3.98
CA ASP A 47 23.76 23.42 3.99
C ASP A 47 23.92 22.50 5.21
N VAL A 48 23.47 23.00 6.36
CA VAL A 48 23.03 22.17 7.45
C VAL A 48 21.87 21.48 6.78
N ASP A 49 22.12 20.27 6.30
CA ASP A 49 21.07 19.30 6.04
C ASP A 49 20.22 19.33 7.31
N GLU A 50 19.14 20.12 7.28
CA GLU A 50 18.09 19.98 8.26
C GLU A 50 17.78 18.50 8.21
N PRO A 51 17.85 17.77 9.35
CA PRO A 51 17.55 16.36 9.34
C PRO A 51 16.21 16.24 8.64
N GLU A 52 16.21 15.57 7.47
CA GLU A 52 15.02 15.37 6.67
C GLU A 52 14.02 14.78 7.66
N GLU A 53 13.08 15.61 8.10
CA GLU A 53 12.05 15.19 9.03
C GLU A 53 11.41 14.04 8.30
N ASP A 54 11.60 12.81 8.82
CA ASP A 54 11.16 11.57 8.20
C ASP A 54 9.64 11.64 8.15
N LYS A 55 9.14 12.32 7.11
CA LYS A 55 7.73 12.57 6.90
C LYS A 55 7.18 11.21 6.56
N ALA A 56 6.65 10.56 7.59
CA ALA A 56 5.99 9.27 7.49
C ALA A 56 5.19 9.26 6.19
N LYS A 57 5.49 8.32 5.28
CA LYS A 57 4.86 8.20 3.97
C LYS A 57 3.33 8.28 4.11
N GLU A 58 2.66 9.15 3.34
CA GLU A 58 1.19 9.16 3.30
C GLU A 58 0.71 7.86 2.64
N ILE A 59 -0.11 7.08 3.34
CA ILE A 59 -0.66 5.82 2.84
C ILE A 59 -2.02 6.12 2.21
N THR A 60 -2.19 5.78 0.93
CA THR A 60 -3.48 5.92 0.25
C THR A 60 -4.24 4.61 0.23
N ILE A 61 -5.47 4.63 0.74
CA ILE A 61 -6.32 3.45 0.87
C ILE A 61 -7.60 3.63 0.05
N GLY A 62 -7.76 2.79 -0.97
CA GLY A 62 -8.99 2.70 -1.75
C GLY A 62 -10.06 1.87 -1.03
N TYR A 63 -11.34 2.20 -1.17
CA TYR A 63 -12.40 1.34 -0.64
C TYR A 63 -13.66 1.41 -1.48
N CYS A 64 -14.50 0.37 -1.41
CA CYS A 64 -15.84 0.42 -2.01
C CYS A 64 -16.90 0.84 -0.96
N PRO A 65 -18.05 1.44 -1.35
CA PRO A 65 -19.01 2.02 -0.41
C PRO A 65 -19.47 1.07 0.71
N THR A 66 -19.66 -0.22 0.41
CA THR A 66 -20.08 -1.23 1.40
C THR A 66 -19.05 -1.43 2.53
N MET A 67 -17.81 -0.98 2.32
CA MET A 67 -16.71 -1.11 3.27
C MET A 67 -16.49 0.13 4.14
N ASN A 68 -17.24 1.22 3.91
CA ASN A 68 -17.05 2.48 4.64
C ASN A 68 -17.12 2.30 6.18
N GLN A 69 -18.04 1.44 6.65
CA GLN A 69 -18.20 1.13 8.07
C GLN A 69 -16.97 0.50 8.75
N TYR A 70 -16.05 -0.07 7.96
CA TYR A 70 -14.87 -0.78 8.45
C TYR A 70 -13.62 0.11 8.47
N LEU A 71 -13.63 1.30 7.84
CA LEU A 71 -12.44 2.14 7.75
C LEU A 71 -11.94 2.56 9.13
N ASN A 72 -12.85 3.03 9.99
CA ASN A 72 -12.49 3.47 11.32
C ASN A 72 -12.02 2.33 12.23
N SER A 73 -12.50 1.10 12.03
CA SER A 73 -12.10 -0.02 12.88
C SER A 73 -10.73 -0.56 12.53
N PHE A 74 -10.38 -0.61 11.23
CA PHE A 74 -9.09 -1.19 10.79
C PHE A 74 -7.94 -0.20 10.82
N PHE A 75 -8.21 1.06 10.49
CA PHE A 75 -7.16 2.08 10.39
C PHE A 75 -7.12 3.00 11.61
N TYR A 76 -7.75 2.58 12.71
CA TYR A 76 -7.71 3.31 13.96
C TYR A 76 -6.26 3.48 14.44
N GLY A 77 -5.85 4.72 14.71
CA GLY A 77 -4.51 5.01 15.22
C GLY A 77 -3.41 5.07 14.16
N MET A 78 -3.70 4.71 12.90
CA MET A 78 -2.77 4.97 11.81
C MET A 78 -2.70 6.47 11.53
N GLN A 79 -1.49 7.01 11.55
CA GLN A 79 -1.24 8.40 11.19
C GLN A 79 -0.98 8.50 9.68
N ASN A 80 -1.35 9.63 9.09
CA ASN A 80 -1.09 9.94 7.69
C ASN A 80 -1.71 8.96 6.67
N VAL A 81 -3.00 8.63 6.86
CA VAL A 81 -3.78 7.79 5.93
C VAL A 81 -4.80 8.64 5.16
N LYS A 82 -4.85 8.45 3.85
CA LYS A 82 -5.81 9.09 2.95
C LYS A 82 -6.75 8.05 2.35
N PHE A 83 -8.05 8.24 2.55
CA PHE A 83 -9.07 7.34 2.01
C PHE A 83 -9.62 7.85 0.68
N THR A 84 -9.77 6.95 -0.30
CA THR A 84 -10.39 7.23 -1.61
C THR A 84 -11.49 6.22 -1.88
N GLU A 85 -12.73 6.70 -2.04
CA GLU A 85 -13.85 5.83 -2.41
C GLU A 85 -13.82 5.52 -3.92
N TYR A 86 -14.06 4.26 -4.26
CA TYR A 86 -14.22 3.77 -5.63
C TYR A 86 -15.59 3.12 -5.83
N PRO A 87 -16.19 3.23 -7.03
CA PRO A 87 -17.56 2.76 -7.28
C PRO A 87 -17.72 1.23 -7.16
N SER A 88 -16.63 0.47 -7.24
CA SER A 88 -16.66 -0.99 -7.14
C SER A 88 -15.35 -1.58 -6.63
N ALA A 89 -15.41 -2.82 -6.13
CA ALA A 89 -14.24 -3.59 -5.76
C ALA A 89 -13.27 -3.79 -6.94
N ALA A 90 -13.79 -4.05 -8.16
CA ALA A 90 -12.97 -4.19 -9.35
C ALA A 90 -12.21 -2.89 -9.69
N SER A 91 -12.87 -1.73 -9.56
CA SER A 91 -12.22 -0.43 -9.73
C SER A 91 -11.14 -0.20 -8.67
N ALA A 92 -11.40 -0.51 -7.40
CA ALA A 92 -10.41 -0.34 -6.35
C ALA A 92 -9.16 -1.22 -6.61
N ILE A 93 -9.37 -2.51 -6.90
CA ILE A 93 -8.27 -3.44 -7.20
C ILE A 93 -7.47 -3.01 -8.44
N GLN A 94 -8.13 -2.47 -9.47
CA GLN A 94 -7.43 -1.93 -10.63
C GLN A 94 -6.47 -0.79 -10.25
N GLN A 95 -6.86 0.08 -9.31
CA GLN A 95 -6.04 1.20 -8.84
C GLN A 95 -4.85 0.72 -8.00
N LEU A 96 -5.06 -0.28 -7.14
CA LEU A 96 -3.98 -0.94 -6.41
C LEU A 96 -2.96 -1.56 -7.38
N ARG A 97 -3.44 -2.31 -8.38
CA ARG A 97 -2.60 -2.94 -9.39
C ARG A 97 -1.79 -1.90 -10.19
N ALA A 98 -2.38 -0.75 -10.47
CA ALA A 98 -1.75 0.38 -11.16
C ALA A 98 -0.82 1.22 -10.26
N GLY A 99 -0.65 0.86 -8.99
CA GLY A 99 0.18 1.60 -8.03
C GLY A 99 -0.35 2.99 -7.69
N GLN A 100 -1.65 3.24 -7.90
CA GLN A 100 -2.29 4.54 -7.61
C GLN A 100 -2.75 4.65 -6.15
N VAL A 101 -2.91 3.52 -5.48
CA VAL A 101 -3.19 3.41 -4.05
C VAL A 101 -2.31 2.31 -3.46
N ASP A 102 -1.95 2.43 -2.19
CA ASP A 102 -1.08 1.46 -1.49
C ASP A 102 -1.86 0.24 -1.01
N ALA A 103 -3.13 0.44 -0.62
CA ALA A 103 -4.02 -0.63 -0.17
C ALA A 103 -5.46 -0.43 -0.64
N VAL A 104 -6.25 -1.50 -0.64
CA VAL A 104 -7.70 -1.44 -0.83
C VAL A 104 -8.48 -2.33 0.12
N LEU A 105 -9.57 -1.79 0.67
CA LEU A 105 -10.54 -2.51 1.47
C LEU A 105 -11.81 -2.78 0.65
N ILE A 106 -12.06 -4.06 0.33
CA ILE A 106 -13.18 -4.47 -0.53
C ILE A 106 -14.02 -5.57 0.10
N GLY A 107 -15.29 -5.65 -0.32
CA GLY A 107 -16.27 -6.60 0.23
C GLY A 107 -16.29 -7.98 -0.46
N ARG A 108 -15.19 -8.43 -1.04
CA ARG A 108 -15.08 -9.75 -1.69
C ARG A 108 -13.64 -10.22 -1.77
N VAL A 109 -13.48 -11.53 -1.96
CA VAL A 109 -12.21 -12.11 -2.42
C VAL A 109 -12.00 -11.71 -3.89
N SER A 110 -10.78 -11.29 -4.19
CA SER A 110 -10.29 -11.00 -5.55
C SER A 110 -9.89 -12.29 -6.23
N ARG A 111 -10.04 -12.32 -7.56
CA ARG A 111 -9.45 -13.39 -8.36
C ARG A 111 -7.93 -13.21 -8.38
N GLN A 112 -7.18 -14.30 -8.46
CA GLN A 112 -5.74 -14.28 -8.64
C GLN A 112 -5.35 -13.48 -9.88
N SER A 113 -6.12 -13.59 -10.96
CA SER A 113 -5.96 -12.78 -12.18
C SER A 113 -6.14 -11.26 -12.00
N GLU A 114 -6.75 -10.81 -10.90
CA GLU A 114 -6.90 -9.38 -10.58
C GLU A 114 -5.70 -8.83 -9.81
N ILE A 115 -4.92 -9.70 -9.19
CA ILE A 115 -3.82 -9.37 -8.28
C ILE A 115 -2.48 -9.58 -9.00
N ARG A 116 -1.52 -8.67 -8.80
CA ARG A 116 -0.14 -8.85 -9.29
C ARG A 116 0.75 -9.38 -8.19
N GLU A 117 1.92 -9.90 -8.57
CA GLU A 117 2.99 -10.24 -7.63
C GLU A 117 3.33 -9.02 -6.73
N GLY A 118 3.62 -9.29 -5.46
CA GLY A 118 3.87 -8.30 -4.43
C GLY A 118 2.62 -7.71 -3.77
N ILE A 119 1.40 -8.11 -4.16
CA ILE A 119 0.19 -7.75 -3.39
C ILE A 119 -0.14 -8.88 -2.40
N LYS A 120 -0.34 -8.50 -1.14
CA LYS A 120 -0.78 -9.38 -0.05
C LYS A 120 -2.29 -9.31 0.13
N GLU A 121 -2.87 -10.39 0.66
CA GLU A 121 -4.28 -10.50 1.02
C GLU A 121 -4.40 -10.71 2.54
N LEU A 122 -5.29 -9.96 3.17
CA LEU A 122 -5.70 -10.17 4.55
C LEU A 122 -7.23 -10.23 4.63
N ARG A 123 -7.74 -11.40 5.02
CA ARG A 123 -9.17 -11.63 5.24
C ARG A 123 -9.55 -11.17 6.64
N LEU A 124 -10.44 -10.19 6.69
CA LEU A 124 -10.86 -9.56 7.94
C LEU A 124 -12.12 -10.20 8.52
N GLY A 125 -12.75 -11.09 7.76
CA GLY A 125 -13.92 -11.84 8.18
C GLY A 125 -14.11 -13.12 7.36
N LYS A 126 -14.85 -14.04 7.96
CA LYS A 126 -15.48 -15.13 7.21
C LYS A 126 -16.77 -14.61 6.55
N GLY A 127 -17.25 -15.31 5.54
CA GLY A 127 -18.54 -14.98 4.95
C GLY A 127 -18.91 -15.93 3.84
N PHE A 128 -20.09 -15.68 3.28
CA PHE A 128 -20.65 -16.46 2.19
C PHE A 128 -20.94 -15.58 0.99
N THR A 129 -21.00 -16.18 -0.17
CA THR A 129 -21.35 -15.53 -1.42
C THR A 129 -22.20 -16.44 -2.29
N LEU A 130 -22.82 -15.85 -3.30
CA LEU A 130 -23.55 -16.57 -4.33
C LEU A 130 -22.78 -16.53 -5.64
N ILE A 131 -22.74 -17.67 -6.33
CA ILE A 131 -22.14 -17.80 -7.66
C ILE A 131 -23.17 -18.33 -8.66
N SER A 132 -22.91 -18.05 -9.93
CA SER A 132 -23.69 -18.52 -11.08
C SER A 132 -22.80 -18.73 -12.30
N ASP A 133 -23.40 -19.07 -13.44
CA ASP A 133 -22.78 -19.31 -14.74
C ASP A 133 -22.09 -18.07 -15.34
N SER A 134 -22.52 -16.89 -14.92
CA SER A 134 -22.03 -15.60 -15.39
C SER A 134 -22.17 -14.56 -14.29
N THR A 135 -21.37 -13.49 -14.34
CA THR A 135 -21.42 -12.43 -13.33
C THR A 135 -22.66 -11.60 -13.59
N LYS A 136 -23.63 -11.63 -12.67
CA LYS A 136 -24.90 -10.92 -12.81
C LYS A 136 -25.45 -10.48 -11.46
N THR A 137 -26.42 -9.58 -11.51
CA THR A 137 -27.17 -9.13 -10.32
C THR A 137 -28.50 -9.87 -10.22
N ILE A 138 -28.99 -10.09 -9.00
CA ILE A 138 -30.32 -10.65 -8.72
C ILE A 138 -31.03 -9.78 -7.69
N LEU A 139 -32.31 -9.48 -7.88
CA LEU A 139 -33.07 -8.73 -6.87
C LEU A 139 -33.30 -9.61 -5.64
N ALA A 140 -33.29 -9.01 -4.45
CA ALA A 140 -33.57 -9.72 -3.20
C ALA A 140 -34.92 -10.47 -3.24
N SER A 141 -35.93 -9.87 -3.86
CA SER A 141 -37.27 -10.46 -4.04
C SER A 141 -37.29 -11.64 -5.02
N GLU A 142 -36.39 -11.67 -6.01
CA GLU A 142 -36.22 -12.79 -6.92
C GLU A 142 -35.42 -13.91 -6.25
N LEU A 143 -34.32 -13.54 -5.57
CA LEU A 143 -33.50 -14.47 -4.81
C LEU A 143 -34.32 -15.23 -3.77
N SER A 144 -35.24 -14.58 -3.06
CA SER A 144 -36.11 -15.25 -2.07
C SER A 144 -36.97 -16.39 -2.64
N LYS A 145 -37.19 -16.40 -3.96
CA LYS A 145 -37.98 -17.41 -4.67
C LYS A 145 -37.09 -18.37 -5.46
N ALA A 146 -35.80 -18.08 -5.56
CA ALA A 146 -34.85 -18.91 -6.27
C ALA A 146 -34.49 -20.13 -5.41
N ARG A 147 -34.30 -21.25 -6.10
CA ARG A 147 -33.67 -22.42 -5.52
C ARG A 147 -32.18 -22.18 -5.40
N VAL A 148 -31.64 -22.52 -4.24
CA VAL A 148 -30.22 -22.33 -3.90
C VAL A 148 -29.56 -23.68 -3.70
N HIS A 149 -28.51 -23.92 -4.47
CA HIS A 149 -27.70 -25.12 -4.39
C HIS A 149 -26.53 -24.87 -3.44
N THR A 150 -26.25 -25.79 -2.53
CA THR A 150 -25.14 -25.57 -1.59
C THR A 150 -24.61 -26.85 -0.97
N ALA A 151 -23.34 -26.84 -0.58
CA ALA A 151 -22.78 -27.80 0.36
C ALA A 151 -22.47 -27.17 1.73
N VAL A 152 -22.83 -25.89 1.92
CA VAL A 152 -22.76 -25.23 3.23
C VAL A 152 -23.73 -25.94 4.18
N PRO A 153 -23.32 -26.23 5.42
CA PRO A 153 -24.19 -26.87 6.41
C PRO A 153 -25.54 -26.17 6.54
N GLU A 154 -26.62 -26.95 6.63
CA GLU A 154 -27.99 -26.43 6.58
C GLU A 154 -28.28 -25.33 7.60
N GLU A 155 -27.81 -25.49 8.85
CA GLU A 155 -27.95 -24.48 9.91
C GLU A 155 -27.36 -23.12 9.50
N ILE A 156 -26.18 -23.14 8.87
CA ILE A 156 -25.49 -21.96 8.40
C ILE A 156 -26.21 -21.38 7.17
N ALA A 157 -26.55 -22.23 6.20
CA ALA A 157 -27.25 -21.82 4.99
C ALA A 157 -28.57 -21.11 5.30
N ARG A 158 -29.36 -21.65 6.24
CA ARG A 158 -30.61 -21.04 6.72
C ARG A 158 -30.39 -19.76 7.54
N THR A 159 -29.24 -19.60 8.19
CA THR A 159 -28.89 -18.31 8.81
C THR A 159 -28.62 -17.25 7.75
N VAL A 160 -27.95 -17.61 6.64
CA VAL A 160 -27.63 -16.68 5.55
C VAL A 160 -28.86 -16.36 4.70
N LEU A 161 -29.70 -17.34 4.39
CA LEU A 161 -30.86 -17.26 3.50
C LEU A 161 -32.04 -18.04 4.11
N PRO A 162 -32.78 -17.47 5.07
CA PRO A 162 -33.75 -18.23 5.89
C PRO A 162 -34.97 -18.75 5.13
N GLU A 163 -35.40 -18.06 4.07
CA GLU A 163 -36.66 -18.33 3.37
C GLU A 163 -36.47 -19.08 2.04
N ASN A 164 -35.22 -19.43 1.69
CA ASN A 164 -34.91 -20.03 0.39
C ASN A 164 -35.22 -21.53 0.33
N ASP A 165 -35.65 -21.98 -0.86
CA ASP A 165 -35.64 -23.40 -1.22
C ASP A 165 -34.20 -23.85 -1.43
N PHE A 166 -33.75 -24.88 -0.71
CA PHE A 166 -32.37 -25.36 -0.78
C PHE A 166 -32.29 -26.78 -1.34
N LEU A 167 -31.31 -26.99 -2.21
CA LEU A 167 -30.78 -28.32 -2.52
C LEU A 167 -29.40 -28.46 -1.91
N PHE A 168 -29.28 -29.37 -0.95
CA PHE A 168 -28.03 -29.67 -0.25
C PHE A 168 -27.25 -30.77 -0.95
N TYR A 169 -25.93 -30.60 -1.01
CA TYR A 169 -24.99 -31.50 -1.66
C TYR A 169 -23.85 -31.86 -0.72
N GLU A 170 -23.18 -32.97 -0.99
CA GLU A 170 -22.04 -33.47 -0.21
C GLU A 170 -20.75 -32.65 -0.44
N SER A 171 -20.68 -31.86 -1.52
CA SER A 171 -19.49 -31.07 -1.85
C SER A 171 -19.81 -29.82 -2.65
N ASN A 172 -18.96 -28.79 -2.52
CA ASN A 172 -19.07 -27.57 -3.30
C ASN A 172 -18.95 -27.84 -4.82
N GLU A 173 -18.22 -28.88 -5.22
CA GLU A 173 -18.11 -29.28 -6.63
C GLU A 173 -19.47 -29.75 -7.17
N LYS A 174 -20.14 -30.65 -6.43
CA LYS A 174 -21.46 -31.15 -6.83
C LYS A 174 -22.52 -30.05 -6.87
N ALA A 175 -22.46 -29.12 -5.92
CA ALA A 175 -23.34 -27.96 -5.89
C ALA A 175 -23.12 -27.04 -7.10
N ARG A 176 -21.86 -26.82 -7.51
CA ARG A 176 -21.52 -26.09 -8.75
C ARG A 176 -22.07 -26.81 -9.98
N GLU A 177 -21.68 -28.06 -10.20
CA GLU A 177 -22.12 -28.84 -11.38
C GLU A 177 -23.64 -28.84 -11.57
N SER A 178 -24.37 -28.95 -10.46
CA SER A 178 -25.83 -29.12 -10.50
C SER A 178 -26.59 -27.79 -10.49
N GLY A 179 -26.00 -26.71 -10.00
CA GLY A 179 -26.70 -25.48 -9.64
C GLY A 179 -26.17 -24.20 -10.29
N ILE A 180 -25.07 -24.24 -11.05
CA ILE A 180 -24.40 -23.04 -11.55
C ILE A 180 -25.29 -22.18 -12.46
N SER A 181 -26.25 -22.77 -13.18
CA SER A 181 -27.23 -22.03 -13.98
C SER A 181 -28.25 -21.25 -13.15
N GLU A 182 -28.41 -21.60 -11.87
CA GLU A 182 -29.32 -20.97 -10.92
C GLU A 182 -28.53 -20.10 -9.93
N ALA A 183 -28.47 -20.51 -8.66
CA ALA A 183 -27.72 -19.86 -7.60
C ALA A 183 -27.02 -20.92 -6.74
N VAL A 184 -25.71 -20.76 -6.55
CA VAL A 184 -24.94 -21.64 -5.66
C VAL A 184 -24.38 -20.83 -4.49
N LEU A 185 -24.72 -21.22 -3.26
CA LEU A 185 -24.18 -20.60 -2.04
C LEU A 185 -22.88 -21.31 -1.63
N ILE A 186 -21.81 -20.54 -1.47
CA ILE A 186 -20.49 -21.03 -1.06
C ILE A 186 -19.87 -20.12 0.01
N SER A 187 -18.86 -20.64 0.72
CA SER A 187 -17.97 -19.80 1.54
C SER A 187 -17.08 -18.96 0.63
N TRP A 188 -16.71 -17.75 1.08
CA TRP A 188 -15.62 -16.99 0.44
C TRP A 188 -14.29 -17.76 0.45
N ASP A 189 -14.10 -18.69 1.38
CA ASP A 189 -12.91 -19.54 1.43
C ASP A 189 -12.83 -20.56 0.29
N ASP A 190 -13.97 -20.87 -0.33
CA ASP A 190 -14.09 -21.81 -1.44
C ASP A 190 -14.17 -21.13 -2.82
N PHE A 191 -14.10 -19.80 -2.86
CA PHE A 191 -14.23 -19.01 -4.09
C PHE A 191 -13.03 -19.21 -5.02
N ARG A 192 -13.30 -19.50 -6.29
CA ARG A 192 -12.28 -19.76 -7.33
C ARG A 192 -12.25 -18.67 -8.39
N ASP A 193 -11.16 -18.61 -9.16
CA ASP A 193 -10.99 -17.60 -10.21
C ASP A 193 -12.03 -17.72 -11.33
N GLU A 194 -12.44 -18.95 -11.63
CA GLU A 194 -13.47 -19.28 -12.60
C GLU A 194 -14.90 -19.02 -12.09
N ASP A 195 -15.10 -18.86 -10.78
CA ASP A 195 -16.43 -18.62 -10.23
C ASP A 195 -16.93 -17.22 -10.63
N HIS A 196 -18.18 -17.14 -11.08
CA HIS A 196 -18.83 -15.87 -11.39
C HIS A 196 -19.82 -15.48 -10.31
N LEU A 197 -19.75 -14.23 -9.82
CA LEU A 197 -20.60 -13.77 -8.73
C LEU A 197 -22.04 -13.54 -9.19
N LEU A 198 -22.98 -14.13 -8.46
CA LEU A 198 -24.38 -13.74 -8.46
C LEU A 198 -24.56 -12.72 -7.34
N ILE A 199 -24.80 -11.44 -7.68
CA ILE A 199 -24.75 -10.33 -6.74
C ILE A 199 -26.16 -9.92 -6.31
N PRO A 200 -26.57 -10.20 -5.06
CA PRO A 200 -27.87 -9.78 -4.58
C PRO A 200 -27.91 -8.28 -4.34
N VAL A 201 -28.99 -7.65 -4.80
CA VAL A 201 -29.25 -6.23 -4.61
C VAL A 201 -30.68 -5.98 -4.14
N TYR A 202 -30.88 -4.91 -3.39
CA TYR A 202 -32.21 -4.39 -3.09
C TYR A 202 -32.83 -3.74 -4.33
N SER A 203 -34.12 -3.38 -4.25
CA SER A 203 -34.84 -2.72 -5.35
C SER A 203 -34.25 -1.37 -5.76
N ASP A 204 -33.51 -0.72 -4.87
CA ASP A 204 -32.79 0.54 -5.12
C ASP A 204 -31.37 0.32 -5.69
N GLY A 205 -30.98 -0.92 -5.97
CA GLY A 205 -29.68 -1.28 -6.51
C GLY A 205 -28.56 -1.41 -5.48
N ARG A 206 -28.81 -1.11 -4.19
CA ARG A 206 -27.80 -1.31 -3.14
C ARG A 206 -27.50 -2.80 -2.98
N LYS A 207 -26.22 -3.14 -2.88
CA LYS A 207 -25.75 -4.52 -2.65
C LYS A 207 -26.11 -4.96 -1.23
N ILE A 208 -26.49 -6.21 -1.06
CA ILE A 208 -26.79 -6.78 0.26
C ILE A 208 -25.46 -7.14 0.96
N GLU A 209 -25.22 -6.54 2.13
CA GLU A 209 -23.93 -6.62 2.84
C GLU A 209 -23.59 -8.00 3.38
N LYS A 210 -24.58 -8.84 3.75
CA LYS A 210 -24.33 -10.18 4.30
C LYS A 210 -23.62 -11.15 3.34
N PHE A 211 -23.61 -10.84 2.04
CA PHE A 211 -22.88 -11.60 1.01
C PHE A 211 -21.48 -11.03 0.73
N ARG A 212 -21.02 -10.10 1.57
CA ARG A 212 -19.72 -9.48 1.47
C ARG A 212 -18.83 -10.01 2.59
N SER A 213 -17.56 -10.19 2.28
CA SER A 213 -16.53 -10.39 3.29
C SER A 213 -15.52 -9.26 3.17
N PRO A 214 -15.20 -8.53 4.26
CA PRO A 214 -14.18 -7.51 4.23
C PRO A 214 -12.80 -8.15 4.02
N VAL A 215 -12.12 -7.74 2.95
CA VAL A 215 -10.78 -8.19 2.59
C VAL A 215 -9.93 -6.98 2.28
N LEU A 216 -8.76 -6.92 2.92
CA LEU A 216 -7.73 -5.92 2.67
C LEU A 216 -6.71 -6.52 1.69
N TYR A 217 -6.45 -5.80 0.60
CA TYR A 217 -5.34 -6.07 -0.30
C TYR A 217 -4.36 -4.92 -0.22
N PHE A 218 -3.07 -5.20 -0.15
CA PHE A 218 -2.05 -4.15 -0.02
C PHE A 218 -0.75 -4.54 -0.69
N ASP A 219 0.01 -3.55 -1.12
CA ASP A 219 1.35 -3.77 -1.64
C ASP A 219 2.30 -4.18 -0.49
N GLU A 220 3.16 -5.17 -0.72
CA GLU A 220 4.08 -5.69 0.30
C GLU A 220 5.06 -4.63 0.83
N SER A 221 5.30 -3.55 0.07
CA SER A 221 6.11 -2.42 0.54
C SER A 221 5.55 -1.67 1.75
N ILE A 222 4.28 -1.89 2.09
CA ILE A 222 3.63 -1.30 3.27
C ILE A 222 3.23 -2.36 4.32
N GLU A 223 3.72 -3.60 4.20
CA GLU A 223 3.38 -4.70 5.12
C GLU A 223 3.66 -4.35 6.59
N ASP A 224 4.82 -3.75 6.89
CA ASP A 224 5.19 -3.36 8.25
C ASP A 224 4.27 -2.28 8.87
N LEU A 225 3.58 -1.51 8.02
CA LEU A 225 2.63 -0.47 8.44
C LEU A 225 1.23 -1.04 8.67
N MET A 226 0.93 -2.15 8.01
CA MET A 226 -0.29 -2.91 8.21
C MET A 226 -0.06 -3.84 9.41
N HIS A 227 -0.11 -3.29 10.63
CA HIS A 227 -0.01 -4.08 11.86
C HIS A 227 -1.17 -5.11 11.92
N VAL A 228 -0.89 -6.35 11.51
CA VAL A 228 -1.76 -7.51 11.68
C VAL A 228 -1.34 -8.29 12.91
#